data_AF-A0A8S3CTY8-F1
#
_entry.id   AF-A0A8S3CTY8-F1
#
_cell.length_a   1.000
_cell.length_b   1.000
_cell.length_c   1.000
_cell.angle_alpha   90.00
_cell.angle_beta   90.00
_cell.angle_gamma   90.00
#
_symmetry.space_group_name_H-M   'P 1'
#
loop_
_entity.id
_entity.type
_entity.pdbx_description
1 polymer ?
#
loop_
_entity_poly.entity_id
_entity_poly.type
_entity_poly.pdbx_seq_one_letter_code
_entity_poly.pdbx_strand_id
1 'polypeptide(L)'
;VAKSIGCIDNRAASNVSNKNLKYLEDQYCSNIYLDAQLNIAENTNQDLFLEQLLLCSIIGYEDFLRFDWLDMILSWQEPKYGCFSSASETAEPNLRIKRHLLIEQEMDHGCLSHKSGLAAGLLATYARAFLQ
;
A
#
# COMPACT_ATOMS: atom_id res chain seq x y z
N VAL A 1 -20.75 9.06 1.93
CA VAL A 1 -20.99 8.82 0.48
C VAL A 1 -19.76 9.28 -0.26
N ALA A 2 -18.94 8.31 -0.65
CA ALA A 2 -17.86 8.43 -1.61
C ALA A 2 -18.38 8.94 -2.97
N LYS A 3 -18.64 10.24 -3.10
CA LYS A 3 -19.10 10.84 -4.35
C LYS A 3 -18.38 12.15 -4.62
N SER A 4 -17.17 12.02 -5.13
CA SER A 4 -16.78 12.72 -6.37
C SER A 4 -15.37 12.26 -6.73
N ILE A 5 -15.32 11.23 -7.55
CA ILE A 5 -14.12 10.66 -8.16
C ILE A 5 -13.40 11.76 -8.93
N GLY A 6 -12.07 11.78 -8.89
CA GLY A 6 -11.28 12.68 -9.72
C GLY A 6 -9.79 12.42 -9.58
N CYS A 7 -9.27 11.42 -10.28
CA CYS A 7 -7.87 11.44 -10.69
C CYS A 7 -7.68 12.72 -11.52
N ILE A 8 -7.01 13.72 -10.92
CA ILE A 8 -6.75 15.00 -11.57
C ILE A 8 -5.66 14.77 -12.60
N ASP A 9 -6.10 14.51 -13.83
CA ASP A 9 -5.27 14.59 -15.02
C ASP A 9 -4.80 16.05 -15.14
N ASN A 10 -3.48 16.25 -15.19
CA ASN A 10 -2.72 17.49 -15.06
C ASN A 10 -2.39 17.92 -13.62
N ARG A 11 -1.09 17.96 -13.32
CA ARG A 11 -0.49 18.66 -12.17
C ARG A 11 -0.97 20.12 -12.09
N ALA A 12 -2.12 20.36 -11.50
CA ALA A 12 -2.50 21.67 -10.98
C ALA A 12 -1.82 21.87 -9.62
N ALA A 13 -0.48 21.90 -9.63
CA ALA A 13 0.32 22.26 -8.45
C ALA A 13 -0.06 23.65 -7.91
N SER A 14 -0.76 24.46 -8.70
CA SER A 14 -1.32 25.77 -8.35
C SER A 14 -2.49 25.74 -7.35
N ASN A 15 -3.21 24.62 -7.19
CA ASN A 15 -4.33 24.50 -6.24
C ASN A 15 -3.95 23.78 -4.94
N VAL A 16 -2.77 23.15 -4.89
CA VAL A 16 -2.24 22.46 -3.70
C VAL A 16 -1.54 23.45 -2.76
N SER A 17 -0.96 24.53 -3.30
CA SER A 17 -0.20 25.54 -2.55
C SER A 17 -0.96 26.27 -1.43
N ASN A 18 -2.30 26.25 -1.47
CA ASN A 18 -3.18 26.88 -0.47
C ASN A 18 -3.92 25.88 0.44
N LYS A 19 -3.60 24.58 0.38
CA LYS A 19 -4.22 23.54 1.22
C LYS A 19 -3.27 23.15 2.35
N ASN A 20 -3.80 23.00 3.56
CA ASN A 20 -3.02 22.47 4.67
C ASN A 20 -2.81 20.96 4.52
N LEU A 21 -1.79 20.42 5.20
CA LEU A 21 -1.45 19.00 5.14
C LEU A 21 -2.64 18.10 5.50
N LYS A 22 -3.39 18.47 6.53
CA LYS A 22 -4.55 17.71 6.99
C LYS A 22 -5.62 17.54 5.90
N TYR A 23 -5.90 18.59 5.15
CA TYR A 23 -6.81 18.53 4.01
C TYR A 23 -6.33 17.52 2.97
N LEU A 24 -5.03 17.48 2.69
CA LEU A 24 -4.46 16.53 1.73
C LEU A 24 -4.56 15.10 2.26
N GLU A 25 -4.19 14.87 3.53
CA GLU A 25 -4.34 13.57 4.19
C GLU A 25 -5.79 13.06 4.13
N ASP A 26 -6.75 13.91 4.50
CA ASP A 26 -8.18 13.57 4.48
C ASP A 26 -8.64 13.21 3.06
N GLN A 27 -8.25 13.99 2.05
CA GLN A 27 -8.62 13.74 0.66
C GLN A 27 -7.99 12.46 0.12
N TYR A 28 -6.68 12.28 0.30
CA TYR A 28 -5.97 11.11 -0.22
C TYR A 28 -6.42 9.84 0.49
N CYS A 29 -6.48 9.81 1.81
CA CYS A 29 -6.87 8.61 2.54
C CYS A 29 -8.35 8.24 2.33
N SER A 30 -9.24 9.22 2.13
CA SER A 30 -10.62 8.90 1.73
C SER A 30 -10.68 8.22 0.35
N ASN A 31 -9.90 8.70 -0.62
CA ASN A 31 -9.86 8.13 -1.96
C ASN A 31 -9.19 6.75 -1.99
N ILE A 32 -8.08 6.62 -1.27
CA ILE A 32 -7.36 5.35 -1.11
C ILE A 32 -8.28 4.31 -0.47
N TYR A 33 -9.01 4.66 0.60
CA TYR A 33 -9.92 3.71 1.25
C TYR A 33 -11.01 3.21 0.30
N LEU A 34 -11.58 4.13 -0.49
CA LEU A 34 -12.57 3.77 -1.51
C LEU A 34 -11.98 2.84 -2.57
N ASP A 35 -10.80 3.16 -3.08
CA ASP A 35 -10.10 2.37 -4.10
C ASP A 35 -9.77 0.96 -3.58
N ALA A 36 -9.25 0.87 -2.36
CA ALA A 36 -8.99 -0.39 -1.68
C ALA A 36 -10.26 -1.25 -1.55
N GLN A 37 -11.39 -0.67 -1.17
CA GLN A 37 -12.66 -1.40 -1.06
C GLN A 37 -13.18 -1.91 -2.42
N LEU A 38 -13.02 -1.11 -3.48
CA LEU A 38 -13.52 -1.46 -4.81
C LEU A 38 -12.65 -2.50 -5.52
N ASN A 39 -11.33 -2.48 -5.27
CA ASN A 39 -10.37 -3.32 -5.98
C ASN A 39 -9.85 -4.51 -5.15
N ILE A 40 -10.38 -4.72 -3.93
CA ILE A 40 -9.90 -5.79 -3.04
C ILE A 40 -9.99 -7.20 -3.64
N ALA A 41 -11.00 -7.46 -4.47
CA ALA A 41 -11.22 -8.78 -5.05
C ALA A 41 -10.20 -9.13 -6.14
N GLU A 42 -9.75 -8.12 -6.89
CA GLU A 42 -8.76 -8.30 -7.96
C GLU A 42 -7.34 -8.21 -7.41
N ASN A 43 -7.10 -7.32 -6.44
CA ASN A 43 -5.83 -6.95 -5.78
C ASN A 43 -4.56 -7.52 -6.42
N THR A 44 -4.39 -7.21 -7.70
CA THR A 44 -3.28 -7.70 -8.53
C THR A 44 -1.99 -6.96 -8.23
N ASN A 45 -2.06 -5.88 -7.44
CA ASN A 45 -0.93 -5.05 -7.07
C ASN A 45 -0.85 -4.95 -5.54
N GLN A 46 -0.30 -6.00 -4.94
CA GLN A 46 -0.22 -6.13 -3.48
C GLN A 46 0.71 -5.08 -2.88
N ASP A 47 1.77 -4.71 -3.61
CA ASP A 47 2.71 -3.66 -3.20
C ASP A 47 1.97 -2.33 -2.99
N LEU A 48 1.22 -1.87 -4.00
CA LEU A 48 0.46 -0.63 -3.91
C LEU A 48 -0.56 -0.66 -2.76
N PHE A 49 -1.22 -1.81 -2.56
CA PHE A 49 -2.16 -1.97 -1.46
C PHE A 49 -1.48 -1.82 -0.10
N LEU A 50 -0.33 -2.48 0.11
CA LEU A 50 0.44 -2.36 1.35
C LEU A 50 0.96 -0.94 1.59
N GLU A 51 1.47 -0.26 0.55
CA GLU A 51 1.92 1.14 0.63
C GLU A 51 0.81 2.06 1.13
N GLN A 52 -0.36 1.94 0.49
CA GLN A 52 -1.53 2.77 0.76
C GLN A 52 -2.10 2.54 2.17
N LEU A 53 -2.21 1.28 2.60
CA LEU A 53 -2.66 0.93 3.94
C LEU A 53 -1.68 1.40 5.00
N LEU A 54 -0.37 1.21 4.81
CA LEU A 54 0.64 1.67 5.74
C LEU A 54 0.62 3.19 5.88
N LEU A 55 0.57 3.93 4.77
CA LEU A 55 0.54 5.39 4.76
C LEU A 55 -0.62 5.94 5.58
N CYS A 56 -1.85 5.48 5.33
CA CYS A 56 -3.02 6.01 6.00
C CYS A 56 -3.17 5.51 7.43
N SER A 57 -2.76 4.27 7.73
CA SER A 57 -2.81 3.76 9.11
C SER A 57 -1.78 4.40 10.03
N ILE A 58 -0.57 4.73 9.54
CA ILE A 58 0.46 5.35 10.40
C ILE A 58 0.13 6.81 10.76
N ILE A 59 -0.54 7.54 9.87
CA ILE A 59 -0.97 8.93 10.13
C ILE A 59 -2.28 9.00 10.94
N GLY A 60 -2.93 7.86 11.23
CA GLY A 60 -4.03 7.75 12.20
C GLY A 60 -5.42 7.47 11.63
N TYR A 61 -5.56 7.08 10.36
CA TYR A 61 -6.84 6.61 9.82
C TYR A 61 -7.02 5.12 10.15
N GLU A 62 -7.65 4.83 11.29
CA GLU A 62 -7.84 3.47 11.79
C GLU A 62 -8.81 2.62 10.95
N ASP A 63 -9.62 3.26 10.09
CA ASP A 63 -10.49 2.56 9.13
C ASP A 63 -9.73 1.57 8.23
N PHE A 64 -8.40 1.77 8.07
CA PHE A 64 -7.51 0.90 7.31
C PHE A 64 -7.09 -0.38 8.05
N LEU A 65 -7.32 -0.46 9.36
CA LEU A 65 -6.91 -1.58 10.21
C LEU A 65 -8.02 -2.64 10.34
N ARG A 66 -8.53 -3.10 9.20
CA ARG A 66 -9.63 -4.08 9.15
C ARG A 66 -9.11 -5.52 9.20
N PHE A 67 -9.73 -6.36 10.02
CA PHE A 67 -9.31 -7.76 10.16
C PHE A 67 -9.48 -8.60 8.89
N ASP A 68 -10.49 -8.32 8.07
CA ASP A 68 -10.65 -9.00 6.77
C ASP A 68 -9.50 -8.67 5.81
N TRP A 69 -8.99 -7.44 5.86
CA TRP A 69 -7.80 -7.03 5.11
C TRP A 69 -6.53 -7.64 5.69
N LEU A 70 -6.43 -7.72 7.02
CA LEU A 70 -5.32 -8.39 7.69
C LEU A 70 -5.22 -9.86 7.28
N ASP A 71 -6.33 -10.60 7.32
CA ASP A 71 -6.37 -12.01 6.93
C ASP A 71 -5.91 -12.21 5.48
N MET A 72 -6.36 -11.33 4.57
CA MET A 72 -5.92 -11.30 3.19
C MET A 72 -4.40 -11.04 3.08
N ILE A 73 -3.88 -10.03 3.78
CA ILE A 73 -2.44 -9.72 3.77
C ILE A 73 -1.61 -10.89 4.30
N LEU A 74 -2.03 -11.50 5.41
CA LEU A 74 -1.35 -12.67 5.97
C LEU A 74 -1.36 -13.87 5.02
N SER A 75 -2.37 -13.98 4.13
CA SER A 75 -2.38 -15.01 3.09
C SER A 75 -1.29 -14.82 2.02
N TRP A 76 -0.73 -13.61 1.89
CA TRP A 76 0.37 -13.31 0.96
C TRP A 76 1.74 -13.60 1.58
N GLN A 77 1.80 -13.82 2.89
CA GLN A 77 3.03 -14.12 3.60
C GLN A 77 3.54 -15.51 3.19
N GLU A 78 4.83 -15.61 2.88
CA GLU A 78 5.48 -16.88 2.59
C GLU A 78 5.46 -17.73 3.88
N PRO A 79 4.85 -18.92 3.86
CA PRO A 79 4.53 -19.66 5.08
C PRO A 79 5.74 -20.21 5.84
N LYS A 80 6.90 -20.37 5.17
CA LYS A 80 8.10 -20.94 5.78
C LYS A 80 9.01 -19.87 6.38
N TYR A 81 9.15 -18.72 5.73
CA TYR A 81 10.10 -17.66 6.10
C TYR A 81 9.42 -16.39 6.63
N GLY A 82 8.11 -16.25 6.47
CA GLY A 82 7.35 -15.10 6.97
C GLY A 82 7.54 -13.80 6.18
N CYS A 83 8.28 -13.84 5.07
CA CYS A 83 8.49 -12.70 4.19
C CYS A 83 7.38 -12.57 3.14
N PHE A 84 7.44 -11.54 2.30
CA PHE A 84 6.48 -11.33 1.23
C PHE A 84 7.19 -11.40 -0.13
N SER A 85 6.61 -12.15 -1.08
CA SER A 85 7.19 -12.42 -2.41
C SER A 85 6.29 -11.92 -3.55
N SER A 86 6.81 -12.01 -4.78
CA SER A 86 6.10 -11.65 -6.02
C SER A 86 5.24 -12.79 -6.58
N ALA A 87 4.95 -13.86 -5.84
CA ALA A 87 4.30 -15.05 -6.39
C ALA A 87 2.91 -14.80 -7.05
N SER A 88 2.29 -13.64 -6.79
CA SER A 88 1.05 -13.15 -7.41
C SER A 88 1.22 -12.16 -8.56
N GLU A 89 2.43 -11.62 -8.76
CA GLU A 89 2.70 -10.56 -9.72
C GLU A 89 3.59 -11.14 -10.81
N THR A 90 3.08 -11.23 -12.04
CA THR A 90 3.86 -11.69 -13.19
C THR A 90 5.11 -10.82 -13.28
N ALA A 91 6.28 -11.42 -13.02
CA ALA A 91 7.56 -10.74 -13.16
C ALA A 91 7.69 -10.17 -14.58
N GLU A 92 7.41 -8.88 -14.73
CA GLU A 92 7.63 -8.17 -15.98
C GLU A 92 9.11 -8.32 -16.35
N PRO A 93 9.43 -8.73 -17.58
CA PRO A 93 10.79 -9.02 -17.98
C PRO A 93 11.63 -7.74 -17.84
N ASN A 94 12.70 -7.82 -17.04
CA ASN A 94 13.72 -6.80 -16.80
C ASN A 94 13.94 -5.83 -17.97
N LEU A 95 13.12 -4.77 -18.06
CA LEU A 95 13.36 -3.66 -18.95
C LEU A 95 14.53 -2.88 -18.35
N ARG A 96 15.73 -3.09 -18.90
CA ARG A 96 16.94 -2.33 -18.58
C ARG A 96 16.77 -0.86 -18.98
N ILE A 97 16.00 -0.11 -18.21
CA ILE A 97 15.86 1.33 -18.33
C ILE A 97 17.11 1.95 -17.72
N LYS A 98 17.81 2.80 -18.48
CA LYS A 98 19.08 3.47 -18.13
C LYS A 98 18.98 4.45 -16.94
N ARG A 99 17.86 4.50 -16.23
CA ARG A 99 17.69 5.27 -15.00
C ARG A 99 17.76 4.27 -13.85
N HIS A 100 18.60 4.51 -12.84
CA HIS A 100 18.50 3.79 -11.56
C HIS A 100 17.16 4.18 -10.92
N LEU A 101 16.08 3.54 -11.33
CA LEU A 101 14.92 3.39 -10.48
C LEU A 101 15.38 2.60 -9.25
N LEU A 102 14.77 2.84 -8.10
CA LEU A 102 14.91 1.94 -6.96
C LEU A 102 14.28 0.62 -7.40
N ILE A 103 15.12 -0.30 -7.87
CA ILE A 103 14.69 -1.63 -8.30
C ILE A 103 14.45 -2.43 -7.03
N GLU A 104 13.36 -3.20 -7.06
CA GLU A 104 13.04 -4.11 -5.98
C GLU A 104 14.23 -5.02 -5.66
N GLN A 105 14.55 -5.14 -4.37
CA GLN A 105 15.65 -5.98 -3.94
C GLN A 105 15.12 -7.36 -3.54
N GLU A 106 15.46 -8.35 -4.36
CA GLU A 106 15.26 -9.75 -3.99
C GLU A 106 16.22 -10.13 -2.85
N MET A 107 15.65 -10.79 -1.85
CA MET A 107 16.34 -11.38 -0.72
C MET A 107 16.35 -12.92 -0.87
N ASP A 108 17.02 -13.61 0.05
CA ASP A 108 17.00 -15.07 0.07
C ASP A 108 15.56 -15.61 0.08
N HIS A 109 15.37 -16.75 -0.57
CA HIS A 109 14.09 -17.47 -0.66
C HIS A 109 12.98 -16.77 -1.46
N GLY A 110 13.33 -15.87 -2.38
CA GLY A 110 12.37 -15.20 -3.28
C GLY A 110 11.56 -14.10 -2.57
N CYS A 111 12.01 -13.69 -1.40
CA CYS A 111 11.44 -12.60 -0.64
C CYS A 111 11.79 -11.25 -1.28
N LEU A 112 10.90 -10.27 -1.20
CA LEU A 112 11.14 -8.91 -1.66
C LEU A 112 11.32 -7.98 -0.46
N SER A 113 12.40 -7.20 -0.45
CA SER A 113 12.77 -6.34 0.67
C SER A 113 11.74 -5.24 0.93
N HIS A 114 11.30 -4.53 -0.11
CA HIS A 114 10.31 -3.45 -0.01
C HIS A 114 8.98 -3.98 0.48
N LYS A 115 8.44 -4.99 -0.20
CA LYS A 115 7.15 -5.59 0.14
C LYS A 115 7.12 -6.15 1.56
N SER A 116 8.19 -6.84 1.96
CA SER A 116 8.34 -7.34 3.33
C SER A 116 8.43 -6.19 4.34
N GLY A 117 9.14 -5.11 4.00
CA GLY A 117 9.23 -3.92 4.83
C GLY A 117 7.88 -3.20 5.01
N LEU A 118 7.11 -3.05 3.94
CA LEU A 118 5.77 -2.48 3.96
C LEU A 118 4.83 -3.32 4.82
N ALA A 119 4.79 -4.64 4.60
CA ALA A 119 3.97 -5.54 5.38
C ALA A 119 4.36 -5.53 6.86
N ALA A 120 5.66 -5.56 7.18
CA ALA A 120 6.13 -5.47 8.57
C ALA A 120 5.70 -4.15 9.23
N GLY A 121 5.82 -3.03 8.52
CA GLY A 121 5.37 -1.72 8.99
C GLY A 121 3.86 -1.70 9.27
N LEU A 122 3.06 -2.28 8.36
CA LEU A 122 1.61 -2.35 8.52
C LEU A 122 1.21 -3.29 9.67
N LEU A 123 1.81 -4.47 9.78
CA LEU A 123 1.57 -5.38 10.91
C LEU A 123 1.92 -4.72 12.25
N ALA A 124 2.94 -3.86 12.29
CA ALA A 124 3.25 -3.07 13.48
C ALA A 124 2.15 -2.05 13.82
N THR A 125 1.44 -1.48 12.85
CA THR A 125 0.29 -0.58 13.14
C THR A 125 -0.90 -1.37 13.68
N TYR A 126 -1.17 -2.59 13.19
CA TYR A 126 -2.13 -3.52 13.81
C TYR A 126 -1.76 -3.88 15.24
N ALA A 127 -0.50 -4.30 15.47
CA ALA A 127 -0.02 -4.65 16.80
C ALA A 127 -0.17 -3.47 17.77
N ARG A 128 0.16 -2.26 17.33
CA ARG A 128 -0.01 -1.03 18.11
C ARG A 128 -1.49 -0.76 18.46
N ALA A 129 -2.42 -1.00 17.53
CA ALA A 129 -3.83 -0.71 17.75
C ALA A 129 -4.55 -1.76 18.61
N PHE A 130 -4.13 -3.03 18.58
CA PHE A 130 -4.92 -4.14 19.14
C PHE A 130 -4.22 -5.00 20.19
N LEU A 131 -2.90 -4.89 20.37
CA LEU A 131 -2.13 -5.73 21.31
C LEU A 131 -1.58 -4.96 22.52
N GLN A 132 -2.13 -3.78 22.81
CA GLN A 132 -1.75 -2.94 23.96
C GLN A 132 -2.66 -3.13 25.16
#